data_AF-D0LRT2-F1
#
_entry.id   AF-D0LRT2-F1
#
_cell.length_a   1.000
_cell.length_b   1.000
_cell.length_c   1.000
_cell.angle_alpha   90.00
_cell.angle_beta   90.00
_cell.angle_gamma   90.00
#
_symmetry.space_group_name_H-M   'P 1'
#
loop_
_entity.id
_entity.type
_entity.pdbx_description
1 polymer ?
#
loop_
_entity_poly.entity_id
_entity_poly.type
_entity_poly.pdbx_seq_one_letter_code
_entity_poly.pdbx_strand_id
1 'polypeptide(L)'
;MHIEPTWAAIAVLVATLSLHLVGRLLAGWLRSWRGRRRQARAERGERTAEKLLRRMGYAVCARQVATSWSIACDDELHEVALRADLLVERGGQRFVAEVKTGRVAPRLSTAATRRQLLEYRVAYDVDGVLLVDAEAARVMRVDFPGTGPGTGRARGTWAGLLWGLGLGAAGGLAAAQWLAGL
;
A
#
# COMPACT_ATOMS: atom_id res chain seq x y z
N MET A 1 -49.85 31.20 28.88
CA MET A 1 -48.43 30.86 29.06
C MET A 1 -47.69 31.34 27.82
N HIS A 2 -47.28 32.60 27.78
CA HIS A 2 -46.57 33.18 26.63
C HIS A 2 -45.13 32.71 26.71
N ILE A 3 -44.71 31.89 25.74
CA ILE A 3 -43.30 31.53 25.62
C ILE A 3 -42.60 32.76 25.05
N GLU A 4 -41.75 33.38 25.85
CA GLU A 4 -40.91 34.50 25.40
C GLU A 4 -40.09 34.03 24.16
N PRO A 5 -40.12 34.78 23.04
CA PRO A 5 -39.61 34.34 21.74
C PRO A 5 -38.11 33.97 21.73
N THR A 6 -37.37 34.41 22.75
CA THR A 6 -35.96 34.11 22.96
C THR A 6 -35.69 32.63 23.28
N TRP A 7 -36.53 31.97 24.07
CA TRP A 7 -36.38 30.55 24.40
C TRP A 7 -36.60 29.66 23.18
N ALA A 8 -37.55 30.03 22.32
CA ALA A 8 -37.80 29.33 21.06
C ALA A 8 -36.58 29.42 20.12
N ALA A 9 -35.96 30.60 20.01
CA ALA A 9 -34.76 30.78 19.20
C ALA A 9 -33.56 29.97 19.72
N ILE A 10 -33.34 29.95 21.04
CA ILE A 10 -32.29 29.14 21.67
C ILE A 10 -32.54 27.65 21.42
N ALA A 11 -33.77 27.18 21.57
CA ALA A 11 -34.12 25.78 21.33
C ALA A 11 -33.83 25.36 19.88
N VAL A 12 -34.14 26.20 18.90
CA VAL A 12 -33.82 25.94 17.48
C VAL A 12 -32.31 25.90 17.24
N LEU A 13 -31.56 26.84 17.82
CA LEU A 13 -30.10 26.87 17.69
C LEU A 13 -29.45 25.62 18.30
N VAL A 14 -29.90 25.22 19.50
CA VAL A 14 -29.42 24.01 20.16
C VAL A 14 -29.79 22.77 19.34
N ALA A 15 -31.01 22.69 18.81
CA ALA A 15 -31.45 21.54 18.00
C ALA A 15 -30.64 21.42 16.70
N THR A 16 -30.40 22.54 16.00
CA THR A 16 -29.61 22.56 14.76
C THR A 16 -28.14 22.19 15.01
N LEU A 17 -27.52 22.76 16.05
CA LEU A 17 -26.17 22.39 16.45
C LEU A 17 -26.06 20.92 16.83
N SER A 18 -27.03 20.43 17.63
CA SER A 18 -27.09 19.01 18.04
C SER A 18 -27.21 18.09 16.82
N LEU A 19 -28.09 18.41 15.88
CA LEU A 19 -28.27 17.64 14.65
C LEU A 19 -26.99 17.61 13.80
N HIS A 20 -26.30 18.75 13.68
CA HIS A 20 -25.03 18.84 12.94
C HIS A 20 -23.94 17.97 13.58
N LEU A 21 -23.79 18.03 14.91
CA LEU A 21 -22.82 17.22 15.65
C LEU A 21 -23.12 15.73 15.53
N VAL A 22 -24.38 15.33 15.74
CA VAL A 22 -24.84 13.93 15.55
C VAL A 22 -24.56 13.47 14.12
N GLY A 23 -24.87 14.30 13.12
CA GLY A 23 -24.57 14.00 11.72
C GLY A 23 -23.08 13.76 11.45
N ARG A 24 -22.19 14.57 12.04
CA ARG A 24 -20.73 14.39 11.92
C ARG A 24 -20.24 13.11 12.60
N LEU A 25 -20.76 12.79 13.78
CA LEU A 25 -20.42 11.57 14.52
C LEU A 25 -20.88 10.33 13.76
N LEU A 26 -22.12 10.31 13.26
CA LEU A 26 -22.65 9.22 12.43
C LEU A 26 -21.86 9.08 11.13
N ALA A 27 -21.54 10.17 10.45
CA ALA A 27 -20.72 10.14 9.23
C ALA A 27 -19.31 9.61 9.52
N GLY A 28 -18.70 9.99 10.65
CA GLY A 28 -17.42 9.45 11.11
C GLY A 28 -17.48 7.95 11.37
N TRP A 29 -18.50 7.51 12.12
CA TRP A 29 -18.71 6.10 12.42
C TRP A 29 -18.94 5.25 11.15
N LEU A 30 -19.78 5.73 10.22
CA LEU A 30 -20.00 5.08 8.93
C LEU A 30 -18.72 5.01 8.10
N ARG A 31 -17.91 6.08 8.07
CA ARG A 31 -16.60 6.10 7.39
C ARG A 31 -15.65 5.07 8.00
N SER A 32 -15.54 5.02 9.33
CA SER A 32 -14.71 4.04 10.04
C SER A 32 -15.20 2.61 9.80
N TRP A 33 -16.50 2.37 9.83
CA TRP A 33 -17.08 1.05 9.58
C TRP A 33 -16.88 0.59 8.13
N ARG A 34 -17.11 1.47 7.15
CA ARG A 34 -16.80 1.19 5.74
C ARG A 34 -15.30 0.93 5.55
N GLY A 35 -14.44 1.68 6.23
CA GLY A 35 -12.99 1.45 6.25
C GLY A 35 -12.63 0.07 6.78
N ARG A 36 -13.12 -0.28 7.98
CA ARG A 36 -12.91 -1.61 8.59
C ARG A 36 -13.41 -2.74 7.71
N ARG A 37 -14.59 -2.59 7.08
CA ARG A 37 -15.13 -3.58 6.14
C ARG A 37 -14.25 -3.76 4.91
N ARG A 38 -13.71 -2.66 4.35
CA ARG A 38 -12.77 -2.73 3.22
C ARG A 38 -11.47 -3.42 3.62
N GLN A 39 -10.91 -3.08 4.78
CA GLN A 39 -9.71 -3.72 5.31
C GLN A 39 -9.91 -5.22 5.50
N ALA A 40 -11.00 -5.61 6.16
CA ALA A 40 -11.33 -7.03 6.36
C ALA A 40 -11.52 -7.77 5.03
N ARG A 41 -12.04 -7.10 3.98
CA ARG A 41 -12.16 -7.68 2.64
C ARG A 41 -10.79 -7.85 1.99
N ALA A 42 -9.91 -6.85 2.09
CA ALA A 42 -8.55 -6.91 1.57
C ALA A 42 -7.78 -8.08 2.22
N GLU A 43 -7.80 -8.17 3.55
CA GLU A 43 -7.15 -9.27 4.28
C GLU A 43 -7.69 -10.66 3.90
N ARG A 44 -9.00 -10.79 3.67
CA ARG A 44 -9.59 -12.05 3.19
C ARG A 44 -9.12 -12.38 1.78
N GLY A 45 -9.01 -11.37 0.93
CA GLY A 45 -8.47 -11.49 -0.42
C GLY A 45 -7.02 -11.95 -0.42
N GLU A 46 -6.16 -11.33 0.39
CA GLU A 46 -4.75 -11.71 0.57
C GLU A 46 -4.62 -13.16 1.04
N ARG A 47 -5.36 -13.56 2.09
CA ARG A 47 -5.35 -14.95 2.58
C ARG A 47 -5.81 -15.94 1.50
N THR A 48 -6.77 -15.56 0.66
CA THR A 48 -7.26 -16.40 -0.44
C THR A 48 -6.22 -16.50 -1.55
N ALA A 49 -5.55 -15.40 -1.90
CA ALA A 49 -4.45 -15.35 -2.84
C ALA A 49 -3.27 -16.23 -2.38
N GLU A 50 -2.87 -16.15 -1.11
CA GLU A 50 -1.82 -17.01 -0.56
C GLU A 50 -2.16 -18.50 -0.68
N LYS A 51 -3.39 -18.88 -0.34
CA LYS A 51 -3.84 -20.27 -0.49
C LYS A 51 -3.82 -20.71 -1.95
N LEU A 52 -4.22 -19.85 -2.88
CA LEU A 52 -4.17 -20.11 -4.32
C LEU A 52 -2.73 -20.31 -4.79
N LEU A 53 -1.82 -19.40 -4.43
CA LEU A 53 -0.40 -19.47 -4.77
C LEU A 53 0.25 -20.75 -4.22
N ARG A 54 -0.02 -21.10 -2.96
CA ARG A 54 0.47 -22.36 -2.36
C ARG A 54 -0.03 -23.59 -3.11
N ARG A 55 -1.31 -23.64 -3.49
CA ARG A 55 -1.86 -24.73 -4.32
C ARG A 55 -1.21 -24.82 -5.69
N MET A 56 -0.72 -23.70 -6.23
CA MET A 56 0.03 -23.65 -7.49
C MET A 56 1.54 -23.90 -7.32
N GLY A 57 2.00 -24.30 -6.13
CA GLY A 57 3.39 -24.64 -5.85
C GLY A 57 4.32 -23.46 -5.56
N TYR A 58 3.77 -22.28 -5.25
CA TYR A 58 4.55 -21.15 -4.77
C TYR A 58 4.71 -21.19 -3.25
N ALA A 59 5.93 -20.96 -2.77
CA ALA A 59 6.21 -20.67 -1.37
C ALA A 59 6.00 -19.17 -1.12
N VAL A 60 5.27 -18.81 -0.06
CA VAL A 60 5.11 -17.40 0.36
C VAL A 60 6.28 -17.03 1.25
N CYS A 61 7.19 -16.19 0.75
CA CYS A 61 8.40 -15.78 1.45
C CYS A 61 8.13 -14.63 2.42
N ALA A 62 7.34 -13.64 1.99
CA ALA A 62 7.02 -12.47 2.79
C ALA A 62 5.68 -11.85 2.36
N ARG A 63 5.08 -11.04 3.26
CA ARG A 63 3.86 -10.28 3.01
C ARG A 63 4.14 -8.79 3.11
N GLN A 64 3.41 -7.99 2.34
CA GLN A 64 3.39 -6.55 2.45
C GLN A 64 4.81 -5.95 2.45
N VAL A 65 5.62 -6.43 1.52
CA VAL A 65 7.07 -6.20 1.44
C VAL A 65 7.31 -4.75 1.02
N ALA A 66 7.90 -3.97 1.91
CA ALA A 66 8.30 -2.60 1.62
C ALA A 66 9.69 -2.59 0.97
N THR A 67 9.89 -1.70 0.02
CA THR A 67 11.19 -1.36 -0.55
C THR A 67 11.22 0.12 -0.89
N SER A 68 12.40 0.66 -1.16
CA SER A 68 12.54 1.94 -1.83
C SER A 68 13.48 1.80 -3.02
N TRP A 69 13.27 2.65 -4.02
CA TRP A 69 14.17 2.78 -5.15
C TRP A 69 14.37 4.25 -5.49
N SER A 70 15.51 4.57 -6.09
CA SER A 70 15.91 5.95 -6.36
C SER A 70 15.82 6.23 -7.86
N ILE A 71 15.22 7.37 -8.19
CA ILE A 71 15.16 7.92 -9.54
C ILE A 71 16.15 9.09 -9.58
N ALA A 72 17.15 9.00 -10.46
CA ALA A 72 18.06 10.11 -10.71
C ALA A 72 17.43 11.08 -11.72
N CYS A 73 17.37 12.37 -11.38
CA CYS A 73 16.92 13.44 -12.25
C CYS A 73 17.88 14.63 -12.07
N ASP A 74 18.62 14.99 -13.13
CA ASP A 74 19.57 16.11 -13.13
C ASP A 74 20.47 16.14 -11.87
N ASP A 75 21.16 15.02 -11.61
CA ASP A 75 22.04 14.77 -10.45
C ASP A 75 21.35 14.71 -9.07
N GLU A 76 20.02 14.87 -8.99
CA GLU A 76 19.24 14.66 -7.77
C GLU A 76 18.68 13.24 -7.69
N LEU A 77 18.80 12.61 -6.52
CA LEU A 77 18.18 11.31 -6.25
C LEU A 77 16.83 11.49 -5.54
N HIS A 78 15.76 11.08 -6.21
CA HIS A 78 14.42 11.03 -5.63
C HIS A 78 14.12 9.62 -5.14
N GLU A 79 13.97 9.44 -3.84
CA GLU A 79 13.59 8.16 -3.25
C GLU A 79 12.08 7.94 -3.34
N VAL A 80 11.68 6.79 -3.87
CA VAL A 80 10.28 6.37 -4.01
C VAL A 80 10.07 5.10 -3.19
N ALA A 81 9.18 5.18 -2.21
CA ALA A 81 8.76 4.04 -1.39
C ALA A 81 7.70 3.21 -2.12
N LEU A 82 7.86 1.90 -2.09
CA LEU A 82 6.95 0.93 -2.70
C LEU A 82 6.60 -0.18 -1.72
N ARG A 83 5.43 -0.78 -1.92
CA ARG A 83 4.98 -1.91 -1.12
C ARG A 83 4.23 -2.92 -1.97
N ALA A 84 4.78 -4.12 -2.06
CA ALA A 84 4.19 -5.25 -2.74
C ALA A 84 3.37 -6.12 -1.77
N ASP A 85 2.25 -6.69 -2.23
CA ASP A 85 1.39 -7.49 -1.35
C ASP A 85 2.07 -8.78 -0.86
N LEU A 86 2.77 -9.49 -1.76
CA LEU A 86 3.44 -10.74 -1.44
C LEU A 86 4.77 -10.86 -2.20
N LEU A 87 5.77 -11.48 -1.56
CA LEU A 87 6.93 -12.05 -2.24
C LEU A 87 6.83 -13.57 -2.18
N VAL A 88 6.97 -14.22 -3.33
CA VAL A 88 6.84 -15.67 -3.46
C VAL A 88 7.97 -16.28 -4.27
N GLU A 89 8.20 -17.58 -4.08
CA GLU A 89 9.22 -18.34 -4.81
C GLU A 89 8.63 -19.63 -5.38
N ARG A 90 9.04 -20.00 -6.60
CA ARG A 90 8.72 -21.30 -7.20
C ARG A 90 9.84 -21.74 -8.13
N GLY A 91 10.37 -22.94 -7.93
CA GLY A 91 11.43 -23.50 -8.76
C GLY A 91 12.70 -22.64 -8.77
N GLY A 92 13.05 -22.05 -7.62
CA GLY A 92 14.22 -21.17 -7.46
C GLY A 92 14.07 -19.78 -8.08
N GLN A 93 12.91 -19.45 -8.66
CA GLN A 93 12.59 -18.10 -9.16
C GLN A 93 11.74 -17.35 -8.15
N ARG A 94 12.08 -16.08 -7.90
CA ARG A 94 11.36 -15.16 -7.02
C ARG A 94 10.44 -14.26 -7.80
N PHE A 95 9.29 -13.94 -7.21
CA PHE A 95 8.28 -13.10 -7.81
C PHE A 95 7.66 -12.16 -6.79
N VAL A 96 7.41 -10.93 -7.21
CA VAL A 96 6.44 -10.06 -6.54
C VAL A 96 5.04 -10.45 -7.01
N ALA A 97 4.09 -10.64 -6.10
CA ALA A 97 2.69 -10.89 -6.44
C ALA A 97 1.80 -9.74 -5.95
N GLU A 98 1.10 -9.10 -6.88
CA GLU A 98 0.08 -8.09 -6.63
C GLU A 98 -1.31 -8.75 -6.58
N VAL A 99 -2.03 -8.56 -5.48
CA VAL A 99 -3.34 -9.19 -5.24
C VAL A 99 -4.44 -8.18 -5.56
N LYS A 100 -5.29 -8.50 -6.55
CA LYS A 100 -6.50 -7.72 -6.79
C LYS A 100 -7.71 -8.45 -6.19
N THR A 101 -8.46 -7.73 -5.36
CA THR A 101 -9.73 -8.19 -4.79
C THR A 101 -10.90 -7.50 -5.50
N GLY A 102 -11.84 -8.27 -6.04
CA GLY A 102 -13.05 -7.77 -6.67
C GLY A 102 -13.29 -8.32 -8.08
N ARG A 103 -14.55 -8.28 -8.53
CA ARG A 103 -15.01 -8.76 -9.84
C ARG A 103 -14.36 -8.08 -11.06
N VAL A 104 -13.62 -7.00 -10.85
CA VAL A 104 -12.86 -6.36 -11.93
C VAL A 104 -11.54 -7.10 -12.04
N ALA A 105 -11.48 -8.04 -12.98
CA ALA A 105 -10.26 -8.74 -13.33
C ALA A 105 -9.13 -7.73 -13.54
N PRO A 106 -7.90 -8.01 -13.08
CA PRO A 106 -6.80 -7.08 -13.20
C PRO A 106 -6.49 -6.82 -14.68
N ARG A 107 -6.78 -5.60 -15.15
CA ARG A 107 -6.69 -5.26 -16.57
C ARG A 107 -5.33 -4.67 -16.88
N LEU A 108 -4.47 -5.50 -17.47
CA LEU A 108 -3.24 -5.05 -18.15
C LEU A 108 -3.52 -4.01 -19.24
N SER A 109 -4.77 -3.84 -19.70
CA SER A 109 -5.15 -2.79 -20.66
C SER A 109 -5.04 -1.38 -20.09
N THR A 110 -5.01 -1.20 -18.76
CA THR A 110 -4.82 0.12 -18.14
C THR A 110 -3.35 0.49 -18.03
N ALA A 111 -2.99 1.72 -18.42
CA ALA A 111 -1.61 2.21 -18.33
C ALA A 111 -1.09 2.22 -16.88
N ALA A 112 -1.94 2.57 -15.90
CA ALA A 112 -1.58 2.58 -14.49
C ALA A 112 -1.11 1.21 -13.99
N THR A 113 -1.85 0.13 -14.28
CA THR A 113 -1.47 -1.23 -13.87
C THR A 113 -0.17 -1.65 -14.53
N ARG A 114 0.04 -1.37 -15.82
CA ARG A 114 1.30 -1.72 -16.51
C ARG A 114 2.50 -0.98 -15.92
N ARG A 115 2.36 0.32 -15.63
CA ARG A 115 3.41 1.14 -15.01
C ARG A 115 3.76 0.62 -13.61
N GLN A 116 2.75 0.33 -12.78
CA GLN A 116 2.96 -0.22 -11.43
C GLN A 116 3.69 -1.57 -11.46
N LEU A 117 3.29 -2.49 -12.36
CA LEU A 117 3.92 -3.80 -12.45
C LEU A 117 5.36 -3.70 -13.00
N LEU A 118 5.62 -2.79 -13.94
CA LEU A 118 6.97 -2.52 -14.41
C LEU A 118 7.85 -1.96 -13.29
N GLU A 119 7.31 -1.02 -12.50
CA GLU A 119 8.00 -0.45 -11.35
C GLU A 119 8.39 -1.52 -10.33
N TYR A 120 7.52 -2.48 -10.03
CA TYR A 120 7.89 -3.62 -9.20
C TYR A 120 9.00 -4.47 -9.81
N ARG A 121 8.95 -4.71 -11.13
CA ARG A 121 9.98 -5.50 -11.82
C ARG A 121 11.36 -4.83 -11.77
N VAL A 122 11.40 -3.49 -11.71
CA VAL A 122 12.63 -2.70 -11.61
C VAL A 122 13.10 -2.57 -10.16
N ALA A 123 12.20 -2.30 -9.23
CA ALA A 123 12.55 -1.96 -7.84
C ALA A 123 12.86 -3.19 -6.96
N TYR A 124 12.28 -4.36 -7.27
CA TYR A 124 12.52 -5.59 -6.51
C TYR A 124 13.51 -6.51 -7.24
N ASP A 125 14.40 -7.15 -6.48
CA ASP A 125 15.29 -8.21 -6.97
C ASP A 125 14.50 -9.52 -7.17
N VAL A 126 13.73 -9.57 -8.25
CA VAL A 126 12.85 -10.70 -8.62
C VAL A 126 12.95 -11.05 -10.10
N ASP A 127 12.64 -12.29 -10.42
CA ASP A 127 12.66 -12.84 -11.78
C ASP A 127 11.42 -12.44 -12.59
N GLY A 128 10.31 -12.11 -11.91
CA GLY A 128 9.08 -11.68 -12.56
C GLY A 128 8.03 -11.13 -11.60
N VAL A 129 6.89 -10.76 -12.16
CA VAL A 129 5.75 -10.25 -11.40
C VAL A 129 4.53 -11.13 -11.65
N LEU A 130 3.76 -11.40 -10.60
CA LEU A 130 2.51 -12.13 -10.66
C LEU A 130 1.34 -11.20 -10.38
N LEU A 131 0.28 -11.38 -11.15
CA LEU A 131 -0.98 -10.71 -10.97
C LEU A 131 -2.00 -11.76 -10.51
N VAL A 132 -2.47 -11.61 -9.27
CA VAL A 132 -3.32 -12.61 -8.63
C VAL A 132 -4.74 -12.08 -8.52
N ASP A 133 -5.66 -12.77 -9.20
CA ASP A 133 -7.09 -12.58 -9.02
C ASP A 133 -7.61 -13.67 -8.08
N ALA A 134 -7.79 -13.29 -6.81
CA ALA A 134 -8.22 -14.20 -5.76
C ALA A 134 -9.69 -14.66 -5.92
N GLU A 135 -10.53 -13.84 -6.57
CA GLU A 135 -11.96 -14.16 -6.77
C GLU A 135 -12.14 -15.11 -7.96
N ALA A 136 -11.42 -14.88 -9.06
CA ALA A 136 -11.44 -15.75 -10.24
C ALA A 136 -10.48 -16.95 -10.15
N ALA A 137 -9.78 -17.11 -9.02
CA ALA A 137 -8.77 -18.15 -8.80
C ALA A 137 -7.70 -18.22 -9.90
N ARG A 138 -7.29 -17.05 -10.43
CA ARG A 138 -6.36 -16.95 -11.55
C ARG A 138 -5.05 -16.30 -11.10
N VAL A 139 -3.93 -16.90 -11.49
CA VAL A 139 -2.60 -16.32 -11.33
C VAL A 139 -2.02 -16.11 -12.73
N MET A 140 -1.63 -14.88 -13.04
CA MET A 140 -1.01 -14.53 -14.31
C MET A 140 0.42 -14.09 -14.07
N ARG A 141 1.37 -14.72 -14.74
CA ARG A 141 2.75 -14.22 -14.81
C ARG A 141 2.80 -13.09 -15.82
N VAL A 142 3.40 -11.97 -15.43
CA VAL A 142 3.62 -10.80 -16.26
C VAL A 142 5.12 -10.68 -16.47
N ASP A 143 5.55 -10.99 -17.69
CA ASP A 143 6.93 -10.86 -18.11
C ASP A 143 7.09 -9.55 -18.90
N PHE A 144 8.21 -8.87 -18.68
CA PHE A 144 8.60 -7.65 -19.40
C PHE A 144 9.80 -7.97 -20.31
N PRO A 145 9.58 -8.23 -21.61
CA PRO A 145 10.66 -8.55 -22.53
C PRO A 145 11.70 -7.41 -22.59
N GLY A 146 12.98 -7.76 -22.68
CA GLY A 146 14.08 -6.79 -22.75
C GLY A 146 14.55 -6.24 -21.40
N THR A 147 13.81 -6.46 -20.30
CA THR A 147 14.39 -6.35 -18.96
C THR A 147 15.15 -7.65 -18.67
N GLY A 148 16.49 -7.63 -18.72
CA GLY A 148 17.29 -8.77 -18.28
C GLY A 148 16.96 -9.18 -16.82
N PRO A 149 17.39 -10.35 -16.32
CA PRO A 149 17.34 -10.63 -14.90
C PRO A 149 17.95 -9.42 -14.18
N GLY A 150 17.21 -8.83 -13.22
CA GLY A 150 17.44 -7.47 -12.71
C GLY A 150 18.92 -7.11 -12.66
N THR A 151 19.35 -6.20 -13.52
CA THR A 151 20.75 -5.77 -13.56
C THR A 151 21.07 -5.07 -12.24
N GLY A 152 21.83 -5.74 -11.38
CA GLY A 152 22.67 -5.08 -10.39
C GLY A 152 22.12 -4.91 -8.97
N ARG A 153 21.73 -5.99 -8.29
CA ARG A 153 22.04 -6.14 -6.86
C ARG A 153 22.38 -7.60 -6.58
N ALA A 154 23.56 -7.84 -6.01
CA ALA A 154 23.92 -9.17 -5.52
C ALA A 154 22.76 -9.70 -4.66
N ARG A 155 22.32 -10.95 -4.91
CA ARG A 155 21.22 -11.63 -4.23
C ARG A 155 21.31 -11.39 -2.72
N GLY A 156 20.64 -10.34 -2.25
CA GLY A 156 20.71 -9.89 -0.88
C GLY A 156 19.90 -10.87 -0.05
N THR A 157 20.57 -11.61 0.84
CA THR A 157 19.89 -12.10 2.04
C THR A 157 19.32 -10.89 2.77
N TRP A 158 18.18 -11.07 3.44
CA TRP A 158 17.33 -10.05 4.07
C TRP A 158 17.99 -9.27 5.23
N ALA A 159 19.27 -8.93 5.16
CA ALA A 159 20.01 -8.13 6.13
C ALA A 159 19.86 -6.60 5.91
N GLY A 160 18.93 -6.17 5.06
CA GLY A 160 18.59 -4.74 4.85
C GLY A 160 17.84 -4.08 6.03
N LEU A 161 17.68 -4.78 7.16
CA LEU A 161 17.10 -4.27 8.40
C LEU A 161 17.98 -3.24 9.14
N LEU A 162 19.20 -2.95 8.67
CA LEU A 162 20.14 -2.08 9.39
C LEU A 162 20.36 -0.67 8.81
N TRP A 163 19.86 -0.34 7.61
CA TRP A 163 20.07 1.01 7.05
C TRP A 163 18.99 2.02 7.45
N GLY A 164 17.89 1.58 8.07
CA GLY A 164 16.84 2.45 8.62
C GLY A 164 17.23 3.22 9.89
N LEU A 165 18.38 2.91 10.51
CA LEU A 165 18.86 3.60 11.72
C LEU A 165 19.92 4.68 11.46
N GLY A 166 20.57 4.69 10.29
CA GLY A 166 21.65 5.65 9.98
C GLY A 166 21.17 7.04 9.55
N LEU A 167 20.05 7.13 8.84
CA LEU A 167 19.52 8.42 8.34
C LEU A 167 18.60 9.14 9.33
N GLY A 168 18.01 8.42 10.29
CA GLY A 168 17.24 9.02 11.38
C GLY A 168 18.10 9.81 12.37
N ALA A 169 19.36 9.41 12.56
CA ALA A 169 20.29 10.13 13.44
C ALA A 169 20.84 11.41 12.80
N ALA A 170 21.04 11.43 11.47
CA ALA A 170 21.53 12.62 10.76
C ALA A 170 20.45 13.71 10.62
N GLY A 171 19.20 13.34 10.35
CA GLY A 171 18.08 14.29 10.27
C GLY A 171 17.71 14.93 11.62
N GLY A 172 17.83 14.17 12.72
CA GLY A 172 17.57 14.68 14.07
C GLY A 172 18.60 15.70 14.56
N LEU A 173 19.88 15.54 14.18
CA LEU A 173 20.94 16.47 14.57
C LEU A 173 20.88 17.79 13.79
N ALA A 174 20.46 17.77 12.52
CA ALA A 174 20.28 18.99 11.72
C ALA A 174 19.10 19.86 12.23
N ALA A 175 18.00 19.24 12.67
CA ALA A 175 16.86 19.97 13.24
C ALA A 175 17.17 20.61 14.61
N ALA A 176 18.03 19.97 15.43
CA ALA A 176 18.42 20.50 16.74
C ALA A 176 19.38 21.70 16.62
N GLN A 177 20.23 21.76 15.60
CA GLN A 177 21.14 22.89 15.37
C GLN A 177 20.42 24.14 14.85
N TRP A 178 19.28 24.00 14.18
CA TRP A 178 18.49 25.13 13.67
C TRP A 178 17.66 25.83 14.76
N LEU A 179 17.33 25.14 15.85
CA LEU A 179 16.58 25.70 16.98
C LEU A 179 17.45 26.33 18.08
N ALA A 180 18.77 26.11 18.05
CA ALA A 180 19.72 26.70 18.99
C ALA A 180 20.42 27.97 18.45
N GLY A 181 20.07 28.41 17.23
CA GLY A 181 20.65 29.57 16.54
C GLY A 181 19.69 30.75 16.32
N LEU A 182 18.53 30.76 17.01
CA LEU A 182 17.62 31.91 17.14
C LEU A 182 17.52 32.30 18.62
#